data_AF-A0A9X2FXD1-F1
#
_entry.id   AF-A0A9X2FXD1-F1
#
_cell.length_a   1.000
_cell.length_b   1.000
_cell.length_c   1.000
_cell.angle_alpha   90.00
_cell.angle_beta   90.00
_cell.angle_gamma   90.00
#
_symmetry.space_group_name_H-M   'P 1'
#
loop_
_entity.id
_entity.type
_entity.pdbx_description
1 polymer ?
#
loop_
_entity_poly.entity_id
_entity_poly.type
_entity_poly.pdbx_seq_one_letter_code
_entity_poly.pdbx_strand_id
1 'polypeptide(L)'
;MSDRTLSTADQQPPGRTGWLHRHCADLGVGLDYVTAAHERIEAWGGDLADRLLSGHRLLVAGNGGSAAEAQHLTAELVGRFEGERVPLAAIALHAETSSLSAIVNDYGQDEMFARQVAAHGRPGDVLLCLSTSGSSANVLVAARRARELGLTTWALTGQAPNPLAALCDDVLAVPSASGSAVQEVHLVVVHALCAALDARVAARDQERDQERERARVRERTRERTQEKVRGPIRDKVRGPAAGSPAAGARR
;
A
#
# COMPACT_ATOMS: atom_id res chain seq x y z
N MET A 1 -11.83 23.77 77.91
CA MET A 1 -11.29 24.79 76.99
C MET A 1 -10.10 24.15 76.29
N SER A 2 -10.36 23.66 75.09
CA SER A 2 -9.50 22.77 74.32
C SER A 2 -8.53 23.58 73.47
N ASP A 3 -7.26 23.44 73.79
CA ASP A 3 -6.13 23.83 72.97
C ASP A 3 -5.74 22.63 72.08
N ARG A 4 -5.81 22.81 70.76
CA ARG A 4 -5.15 21.95 69.76
C ARG A 4 -4.78 22.82 68.56
N THR A 5 -3.62 23.43 68.68
CA THR A 5 -2.56 23.50 67.66
C THR A 5 -2.96 22.99 66.27
N LEU A 6 -3.05 23.94 65.34
CA LEU A 6 -3.06 23.74 63.89
C LEU A 6 -1.86 22.89 63.45
N SER A 7 -2.10 21.65 63.00
CA SER A 7 -1.12 20.87 62.25
C SER A 7 -1.27 21.19 60.78
N THR A 8 -0.29 21.91 60.24
CA THR A 8 -0.15 22.30 58.82
C THR A 8 0.44 21.19 57.96
N ALA A 9 0.26 19.92 58.34
CA ALA A 9 0.80 18.77 57.64
C ALA A 9 -0.34 17.92 57.05
N ASP A 10 -0.97 18.37 55.96
CA ASP A 10 -1.39 17.48 54.87
C ASP A 10 -1.95 18.24 53.63
N GLN A 11 -1.18 19.19 53.08
CA GLN A 11 -1.50 19.74 51.75
C GLN A 11 -0.38 19.47 50.77
N GLN A 12 -0.34 18.24 50.27
CA GLN A 12 0.21 17.95 48.95
C GLN A 12 -0.82 17.11 48.18
N PRO A 13 -1.55 17.66 47.19
CA PRO A 13 -2.48 16.86 46.41
C PRO A 13 -1.67 15.88 45.52
N PRO A 14 -2.01 14.59 45.50
CA PRO A 14 -1.31 13.62 44.66
C PRO A 14 -1.47 14.01 43.19
N GLY A 15 -0.35 14.01 42.45
CA GLY A 15 -0.28 14.39 41.04
C GLY A 15 -1.23 13.58 40.17
N ARG A 16 -2.40 14.14 39.86
CA ARG A 16 -3.35 13.56 38.90
C ARG A 16 -2.96 14.03 37.50
N THR A 17 -2.07 13.30 36.83
CA THR A 17 -1.93 13.46 35.37
C THR A 17 -3.32 13.27 34.74
N GLY A 18 -3.81 14.26 33.99
CA GLY A 18 -5.15 14.23 33.38
C GLY A 18 -5.31 13.08 32.37
N TRP A 19 -6.54 12.80 31.94
CA TRP A 19 -6.81 11.78 30.91
C TRP A 19 -5.99 12.02 29.64
N LEU A 20 -5.91 13.27 29.18
CA LEU A 20 -5.14 13.64 27.99
C LEU A 20 -3.65 13.30 28.12
N HIS A 21 -3.04 13.55 29.29
CA HIS A 21 -1.64 13.22 29.50
C HIS A 21 -1.39 11.70 29.41
N ARG A 22 -2.29 10.88 29.97
CA ARG A 22 -2.20 9.42 29.85
C ARG A 22 -2.40 8.94 28.42
N HIS A 23 -3.37 9.53 27.70
CA HIS A 23 -3.61 9.20 26.28
C HIS A 23 -2.40 9.55 25.42
N CYS A 24 -1.82 10.75 25.57
CA CYS A 24 -0.62 11.14 24.84
C CYS A 24 0.60 10.28 25.20
N ALA A 25 0.74 9.85 26.46
CA ALA A 25 1.81 8.94 26.86
C ALA A 25 1.66 7.56 26.20
N ASP A 26 0.44 7.01 26.16
CA ASP A 26 0.13 5.74 25.51
C ASP A 26 0.29 5.81 23.99
N LEU A 27 -0.13 6.92 23.37
CA LEU A 27 0.14 7.20 21.97
C LEU A 27 1.65 7.27 21.69
N GLY A 28 2.43 7.89 22.58
CA GLY A 28 3.88 7.95 22.48
C GLY A 28 4.52 6.56 22.39
N VAL A 29 4.08 5.63 23.24
CA VAL A 29 4.53 4.22 23.19
C VAL A 29 4.19 3.58 21.84
N GLY A 30 2.99 3.85 21.31
CA GLY A 30 2.58 3.40 19.99
C GLY A 30 3.44 3.95 18.85
N LEU A 31 3.83 5.22 18.91
CA LEU A 31 4.70 5.86 17.91
C LEU A 31 6.14 5.33 17.98
N ASP A 32 6.67 5.08 19.17
CA ASP A 32 7.96 4.43 19.36
C ASP A 32 7.95 3.01 18.75
N TYR A 33 6.86 2.28 18.93
CA TYR A 33 6.66 0.97 18.29
C TYR A 33 6.66 1.06 16.76
N VAL A 34 5.94 2.03 16.18
CA VAL A 34 5.93 2.23 14.72
C VAL A 34 7.33 2.54 14.19
N THR A 35 8.08 3.39 14.90
CA THR A 35 9.46 3.73 14.55
C THR A 35 10.35 2.48 14.58
N ALA A 36 10.22 1.65 15.60
CA ALA A 36 10.95 0.39 15.69
C ALA A 36 10.55 -0.62 14.59
N ALA A 37 9.31 -0.54 14.08
CA ALA A 37 8.76 -1.42 13.06
C ALA A 37 8.93 -0.90 11.61
N HIS A 38 9.71 0.18 11.39
CA HIS A 38 9.84 0.82 10.08
C HIS A 38 10.23 -0.16 8.95
N GLU A 39 11.20 -1.05 9.17
CA GLU A 39 11.62 -2.03 8.14
C GLU A 39 10.46 -2.92 7.70
N ARG A 40 9.57 -3.31 8.61
CA ARG A 40 8.39 -4.11 8.28
C ARG A 40 7.38 -3.31 7.47
N ILE A 41 7.14 -2.05 7.85
CA ILE A 41 6.21 -1.17 7.13
C ILE A 41 6.74 -0.87 5.72
N GLU A 42 8.03 -0.63 5.58
CA GLU A 42 8.69 -0.44 4.28
C GLU A 42 8.61 -1.72 3.42
N ALA A 43 8.83 -2.89 4.02
CA ALA A 43 8.67 -4.17 3.34
C ALA A 43 7.22 -4.41 2.87
N TRP A 44 6.22 -4.11 3.69
CA TRP A 44 4.81 -4.18 3.31
C TRP A 44 4.49 -3.22 2.16
N GLY A 45 4.97 -1.97 2.24
CA GLY A 45 4.78 -0.98 1.18
C GLY A 45 5.41 -1.42 -0.15
N GLY A 46 6.63 -1.96 -0.08
CA GLY A 46 7.34 -2.48 -1.25
C GLY A 46 6.67 -3.67 -1.91
N ASP A 47 6.32 -4.70 -1.13
CA ASP A 47 5.61 -5.90 -1.61
C ASP A 47 4.24 -5.52 -2.20
N LEU A 48 3.50 -4.65 -1.50
CA LEU A 48 2.19 -4.20 -1.97
C LEU A 48 2.31 -3.43 -3.30
N ALA A 49 3.27 -2.51 -3.41
CA ALA A 49 3.52 -1.78 -4.66
C ALA A 49 3.78 -2.74 -5.83
N ASP A 50 4.68 -3.69 -5.66
CA ASP A 50 5.06 -4.63 -6.71
C ASP A 50 3.89 -5.53 -7.14
N ARG A 51 3.05 -5.96 -6.19
CA ARG A 51 1.82 -6.71 -6.47
C ARG A 51 0.80 -5.88 -7.24
N LEU A 52 0.51 -4.66 -6.78
CA LEU A 52 -0.48 -3.78 -7.40
C LEU A 52 -0.07 -3.39 -8.83
N LEU A 53 1.23 -3.09 -9.05
CA LEU A 53 1.78 -2.83 -10.37
C LEU A 53 1.73 -4.06 -11.31
N SER A 54 1.63 -5.27 -10.74
CA SER A 54 1.49 -6.53 -11.47
C SER A 54 0.03 -6.94 -11.70
N GLY A 55 -0.94 -6.09 -11.32
CA GLY A 55 -2.37 -6.29 -11.56
C GLY A 55 -3.14 -6.98 -10.42
N HIS A 56 -2.49 -7.23 -9.28
CA HIS A 56 -3.17 -7.64 -8.06
C HIS A 56 -3.88 -6.46 -7.38
N ARG A 57 -4.67 -6.74 -6.35
CA ARG A 57 -5.39 -5.72 -5.57
C ARG A 57 -5.17 -5.85 -4.07
N LEU A 58 -5.45 -4.75 -3.37
CA LEU A 58 -5.63 -4.70 -1.93
C LEU A 58 -7.11 -4.77 -1.57
N LEU A 59 -7.48 -5.69 -0.69
CA LEU A 59 -8.77 -5.68 0.00
C LEU A 59 -8.53 -5.24 1.46
N VAL A 60 -9.40 -4.40 2.01
CA VAL A 60 -9.24 -3.91 3.39
C VAL A 60 -10.53 -4.10 4.18
N ALA A 61 -10.42 -4.69 5.38
CA ALA A 61 -11.54 -4.98 6.27
C ALA A 61 -11.30 -4.40 7.67
N GLY A 62 -12.30 -3.76 8.25
CA GLY A 62 -12.25 -3.22 9.61
C GLY A 62 -13.62 -2.75 10.08
N ASN A 63 -13.80 -2.59 11.40
CA ASN A 63 -15.07 -2.15 12.00
C ASN A 63 -14.95 -0.76 12.63
N GLY A 64 -16.01 0.05 12.59
CA GLY A 64 -16.05 1.36 13.26
C GLY A 64 -14.94 2.31 12.77
N GLY A 65 -14.13 2.86 13.68
CA GLY A 65 -12.98 3.71 13.30
C GLY A 65 -11.99 2.99 12.37
N SER A 66 -11.78 1.69 12.55
CA SER A 66 -10.95 0.89 11.64
C SER A 66 -11.58 0.71 10.25
N ALA A 67 -12.91 0.83 10.14
CA ALA A 67 -13.55 0.91 8.83
C ALA A 67 -13.27 2.26 8.16
N ALA A 68 -13.30 3.36 8.91
CA ALA A 68 -12.93 4.68 8.39
C ALA A 68 -11.48 4.69 7.87
N GLU A 69 -10.54 4.13 8.64
CA GLU A 69 -9.14 3.96 8.23
C GLU A 69 -8.99 3.05 7.01
N ALA A 70 -9.75 1.96 6.93
CA ALA A 70 -9.76 1.09 5.76
C ALA A 70 -10.18 1.84 4.49
N GLN A 71 -11.25 2.66 4.57
CA GLN A 71 -11.70 3.47 3.45
C GLN A 71 -10.69 4.57 3.11
N HIS A 72 -10.11 5.21 4.12
CA HIS A 72 -9.05 6.21 3.98
C HIS A 72 -7.88 5.63 3.17
N LEU A 73 -7.30 4.52 3.62
CA LEU A 73 -6.21 3.83 2.92
C LEU A 73 -6.57 3.55 1.45
N THR A 74 -7.75 2.97 1.19
CA THR A 74 -8.12 2.65 -0.19
C THR A 74 -8.35 3.88 -1.06
N ALA A 75 -8.81 4.99 -0.50
CA ALA A 75 -8.97 6.25 -1.22
C ALA A 75 -7.62 6.85 -1.63
N GLU A 76 -6.62 6.82 -0.74
CA GLU A 76 -5.25 7.28 -1.04
C GLU A 76 -4.57 6.42 -2.12
N LEU A 77 -4.87 5.13 -2.18
CA LEU A 77 -4.33 4.21 -3.20
C LEU A 77 -5.01 4.39 -4.57
N VAL A 78 -6.34 4.47 -4.59
CA VAL A 78 -7.12 4.63 -5.84
C VAL A 78 -6.94 6.01 -6.44
N GLY A 79 -6.92 7.04 -5.60
CA GLY A 79 -6.56 8.40 -5.99
C GLY A 79 -5.05 8.57 -5.99
N ARG A 80 -4.56 9.41 -5.08
CA ARG A 80 -3.14 9.63 -4.81
C ARG A 80 -2.96 9.97 -3.33
N PHE A 81 -1.77 9.69 -2.80
CA PHE A 81 -1.35 10.16 -1.48
C PHE A 81 -0.74 11.56 -1.58
N GLU A 82 0.59 11.69 -1.52
CA GLU A 82 1.26 12.99 -1.63
C GLU A 82 1.66 13.31 -3.08
N GLY A 83 2.27 12.34 -3.77
CA GLY A 83 2.78 12.50 -5.14
C GLY A 83 1.77 12.06 -6.21
N GLU A 84 2.03 12.45 -7.46
CA GLU A 84 1.27 11.93 -8.60
C GLU A 84 1.84 10.57 -9.03
N ARG A 85 0.95 9.59 -9.27
CA ARG A 85 1.30 8.26 -9.75
C ARG A 85 0.10 7.59 -10.42
N VAL A 86 0.32 6.40 -10.97
CA VAL A 86 -0.79 5.58 -11.46
C VAL A 86 -1.78 5.24 -10.32
N PRO A 87 -3.09 5.18 -10.61
CA PRO A 87 -4.07 4.72 -9.63
C PRO A 87 -3.87 3.24 -9.35
N LEU A 88 -4.08 2.82 -8.10
CA LEU A 88 -3.83 1.44 -7.66
C LEU A 88 -5.13 0.76 -7.20
N ALA A 89 -5.25 -0.54 -7.48
CA ALA A 89 -6.47 -1.29 -7.20
C ALA A 89 -6.62 -1.61 -5.70
N ALA A 90 -7.48 -0.87 -5.01
CA ALA A 90 -7.81 -1.11 -3.60
C ALA A 90 -9.32 -1.03 -3.34
N ILE A 91 -9.85 -1.90 -2.46
CA ILE A 91 -11.28 -1.97 -2.12
C ILE A 91 -11.45 -2.04 -0.59
N ALA A 92 -12.15 -1.07 -0.02
CA ALA A 92 -12.63 -1.15 1.35
C ALA A 92 -13.95 -1.94 1.41
N LEU A 93 -13.95 -3.06 2.11
CA LEU A 93 -15.05 -4.03 2.07
C LEU A 93 -16.31 -3.56 2.81
N HIS A 94 -16.28 -2.47 3.58
CA HIS A 94 -17.50 -1.92 4.20
C HIS A 94 -18.17 -0.83 3.37
N ALA A 95 -17.54 -0.36 2.28
CA ALA A 95 -17.94 0.91 1.65
C ALA A 95 -19.24 0.81 0.82
N GLU A 96 -19.50 -0.32 0.15
CA GLU A 96 -20.74 -0.50 -0.63
C GLU A 96 -21.86 -1.01 0.28
N THR A 97 -22.73 -0.08 0.66
CA THR A 97 -23.72 -0.31 1.71
C THR A 97 -24.83 -1.28 1.29
N SER A 98 -25.16 -1.37 0.00
CA SER A 98 -26.20 -2.28 -0.48
C SER A 98 -25.76 -3.74 -0.31
N SER A 99 -24.56 -4.06 -0.77
CA SER A 99 -23.95 -5.39 -0.63
C SER A 99 -23.69 -5.70 0.84
N LEU A 100 -23.13 -4.76 1.60
CA LEU A 100 -22.86 -4.98 3.02
C LEU A 100 -24.15 -5.31 3.79
N SER A 101 -25.20 -4.50 3.62
CA SER A 101 -26.48 -4.71 4.31
C SER A 101 -27.20 -5.99 3.86
N ALA A 102 -27.18 -6.32 2.56
CA ALA A 102 -27.74 -7.57 2.06
C ALA A 102 -27.01 -8.79 2.64
N ILE A 103 -25.67 -8.76 2.70
CA ILE A 103 -24.90 -9.87 3.27
C ILE A 103 -25.21 -10.05 4.76
N VAL A 104 -25.26 -8.95 5.51
CA VAL A 104 -25.58 -8.99 6.94
C VAL A 104 -27.00 -9.54 7.16
N ASN A 105 -27.98 -9.11 6.35
CA ASN A 105 -29.37 -9.57 6.43
C ASN A 105 -29.51 -11.07 6.11
N ASP A 106 -28.85 -11.53 5.06
CA ASP A 106 -29.08 -12.86 4.49
C ASP A 106 -28.16 -13.94 5.08
N TYR A 107 -26.96 -13.57 5.54
CA TYR A 107 -25.91 -14.51 6.00
C TYR A 107 -25.36 -14.18 7.40
N GLY A 108 -25.72 -13.03 7.97
CA GLY A 108 -25.26 -12.58 9.28
C GLY A 108 -23.98 -11.73 9.24
N GLN A 109 -23.73 -11.04 10.35
CA GLN A 109 -22.63 -10.06 10.49
C GLN A 109 -21.24 -10.68 10.26
N ASP A 110 -21.04 -11.94 10.64
CA ASP A 110 -19.74 -12.61 10.53
C ASP A 110 -19.29 -12.82 9.07
N GLU A 111 -20.22 -12.94 8.13
CA GLU A 111 -19.91 -13.11 6.71
C GLU A 111 -19.73 -11.79 5.95
N MET A 112 -19.99 -10.63 6.60
CA MET A 112 -20.09 -9.33 5.93
C MET A 112 -18.83 -8.96 5.12
N PHE A 113 -17.65 -9.38 5.57
CA PHE A 113 -16.40 -9.22 4.84
C PHE A 113 -16.00 -10.48 4.08
N ALA A 114 -16.13 -11.65 4.68
CA ALA A 114 -15.68 -12.91 4.09
C ALA A 114 -16.36 -13.22 2.75
N ARG A 115 -17.65 -12.89 2.62
CA ARG A 115 -18.37 -13.07 1.35
C ARG A 115 -17.85 -12.17 0.24
N GLN A 116 -17.44 -10.96 0.58
CA GLN A 116 -16.81 -10.03 -0.37
C GLN A 116 -15.38 -10.44 -0.71
N VAL A 117 -14.62 -10.97 0.26
CA VAL A 117 -13.32 -11.60 -0.01
C VAL A 117 -13.47 -12.75 -1.01
N ALA A 118 -14.49 -13.60 -0.85
CA ALA A 118 -14.77 -14.68 -1.80
C ALA A 118 -15.16 -14.19 -3.21
N ALA A 119 -15.90 -13.09 -3.30
CA ALA A 119 -16.28 -12.52 -4.59
C ALA A 119 -15.10 -11.86 -5.31
N HIS A 120 -14.32 -11.05 -4.59
CA HIS A 120 -13.34 -10.13 -5.19
C HIS A 120 -11.89 -10.63 -5.15
N GLY A 121 -11.53 -11.45 -4.16
CA GLY A 121 -10.15 -11.87 -3.93
C GLY A 121 -9.67 -12.92 -4.93
N ARG A 122 -8.42 -12.79 -5.36
CA ARG A 122 -7.72 -13.72 -6.25
C ARG A 122 -6.36 -14.10 -5.64
N PRO A 123 -5.79 -15.27 -6.00
CA PRO A 123 -4.44 -15.61 -5.60
C PRO A 123 -3.44 -14.49 -5.93
N GLY A 124 -2.59 -14.15 -4.95
CA GLY A 124 -1.61 -13.06 -5.07
C GLY A 124 -2.10 -11.68 -4.61
N ASP A 125 -3.41 -11.49 -4.44
CA ASP A 125 -3.97 -10.29 -3.79
C ASP A 125 -3.62 -10.27 -2.29
N VAL A 126 -3.76 -9.08 -1.68
CA VAL A 126 -3.54 -8.88 -0.25
C VAL A 126 -4.87 -8.55 0.44
N LEU A 127 -5.13 -9.18 1.58
CA LEU A 127 -6.14 -8.73 2.54
C LEU A 127 -5.44 -8.07 3.73
N LEU A 128 -5.72 -6.79 3.96
CA LEU A 128 -5.32 -6.08 5.19
C LEU A 128 -6.51 -6.00 6.16
N CYS A 129 -6.33 -6.54 7.36
CA CYS A 129 -7.33 -6.53 8.41
C CYS A 129 -6.98 -5.51 9.50
N LEU A 130 -7.89 -4.59 9.81
CA LEU A 130 -7.76 -3.64 10.92
C LEU A 130 -8.73 -4.01 12.04
N SER A 131 -8.19 -4.33 13.22
CA SER A 131 -8.99 -4.65 14.41
C SER A 131 -8.22 -4.30 15.67
N THR A 132 -8.63 -3.24 16.37
CA THR A 132 -7.97 -2.79 17.61
C THR A 132 -7.94 -3.88 18.68
N SER A 133 -8.94 -4.76 18.74
CA SER A 133 -8.98 -5.89 19.67
C SER A 133 -8.35 -7.18 19.13
N GLY A 134 -8.09 -7.25 17.81
CA GLY A 134 -7.65 -8.46 17.13
C GLY A 134 -8.61 -9.66 17.24
N SER A 135 -9.87 -9.42 17.61
CA SER A 135 -10.84 -10.48 17.98
C SER A 135 -12.22 -10.31 17.34
N SER A 136 -12.40 -9.34 16.43
CA SER A 136 -13.67 -9.17 15.71
C SER A 136 -13.98 -10.39 14.84
N ALA A 137 -15.09 -11.08 15.13
CA ALA A 137 -15.46 -12.33 14.47
C ALA A 137 -15.54 -12.20 12.94
N ASN A 138 -16.22 -11.18 12.44
CA ASN A 138 -16.32 -10.87 11.01
C ASN A 138 -14.97 -10.65 10.30
N VAL A 139 -14.00 -10.03 10.96
CA VAL A 139 -12.63 -9.85 10.43
C VAL A 139 -11.86 -11.18 10.44
N LEU A 140 -12.02 -12.00 11.50
CA LEU A 140 -11.40 -13.32 11.58
C LEU A 140 -11.92 -14.27 10.50
N VAL A 141 -13.22 -14.25 10.21
CA VAL A 141 -13.81 -15.05 9.13
C VAL A 141 -13.29 -14.58 7.76
N ALA A 142 -13.12 -13.27 7.57
CA ALA A 142 -12.52 -12.74 6.34
C ALA A 142 -11.06 -13.18 6.14
N ALA A 143 -10.24 -13.11 7.19
CA ALA A 143 -8.85 -13.56 7.15
C ALA A 143 -8.74 -15.07 6.83
N ARG A 144 -9.60 -15.91 7.43
CA ARG A 144 -9.67 -17.34 7.07
C ARG A 144 -10.01 -17.54 5.59
N ARG A 145 -11.05 -16.85 5.09
CA ARG A 145 -11.47 -16.95 3.70
C ARG A 145 -10.39 -16.47 2.72
N ALA A 146 -9.65 -15.41 3.06
CA ALA A 146 -8.55 -14.92 2.25
C ALA A 146 -7.45 -15.97 2.11
N ARG A 147 -7.04 -16.59 3.21
CA ARG A 147 -6.04 -17.67 3.22
C ARG A 147 -6.49 -18.88 2.39
N GLU A 148 -7.74 -19.29 2.51
CA GLU A 148 -8.32 -20.38 1.70
C GLU A 148 -8.25 -20.10 0.19
N LEU A 149 -8.32 -18.83 -0.20
CA LEU A 149 -8.27 -18.37 -1.60
C LEU A 149 -6.86 -18.00 -2.08
N GLY A 150 -5.84 -18.17 -1.25
CA GLY A 150 -4.44 -17.89 -1.60
C GLY A 150 -4.09 -16.39 -1.62
N LEU A 151 -4.79 -15.57 -0.85
CA LEU A 151 -4.40 -14.19 -0.58
C LEU A 151 -3.35 -14.14 0.52
N THR A 152 -2.42 -13.20 0.42
CA THR A 152 -1.58 -12.82 1.56
C THR A 152 -2.44 -12.06 2.57
N THR A 153 -2.30 -12.38 3.85
CA THR A 153 -3.07 -11.77 4.94
C THR A 153 -2.18 -10.97 5.88
N TRP A 154 -2.47 -9.67 6.00
CA TRP A 154 -1.81 -8.77 6.94
C TRP A 154 -2.80 -8.26 7.99
N ALA A 155 -2.31 -7.90 9.17
CA ALA A 155 -3.14 -7.31 10.20
C ALA A 155 -2.51 -6.11 10.90
N LEU A 156 -3.32 -5.07 11.10
CA LEU A 156 -3.08 -4.05 12.12
C LEU A 156 -3.97 -4.37 13.32
N THR A 157 -3.36 -4.66 14.46
CA THR A 157 -4.07 -4.97 15.70
C THR A 157 -3.66 -4.08 16.85
N GLY A 158 -4.41 -4.12 17.94
CA GLY A 158 -3.86 -3.75 19.24
C GLY A 158 -2.96 -4.85 19.78
N GLN A 159 -2.76 -4.85 21.11
CA GLN A 159 -1.77 -5.70 21.75
C GLN A 159 -1.97 -7.20 21.45
N ALA A 160 -0.86 -7.88 21.17
CA ALA A 160 -0.78 -9.34 21.05
C ALA A 160 -0.46 -9.99 22.41
N PRO A 161 -0.81 -11.27 22.63
CA PRO A 161 -1.43 -12.21 21.69
C PRO A 161 -2.92 -11.93 21.46
N ASN A 162 -3.38 -12.11 20.22
CA ASN A 162 -4.80 -12.08 19.87
C ASN A 162 -5.08 -13.02 18.67
N PRO A 163 -6.35 -13.44 18.45
CA PRO A 163 -6.68 -14.42 17.41
C PRO A 163 -6.32 -13.99 15.99
N LEU A 164 -6.44 -12.70 15.66
CA LEU A 164 -6.15 -12.21 14.32
C LEU A 164 -4.64 -12.21 14.04
N ALA A 165 -3.83 -11.80 15.01
CA ALA A 165 -2.37 -11.84 14.93
C ALA A 165 -1.82 -13.27 14.74
N ALA A 166 -2.49 -14.28 15.32
CA ALA A 166 -2.11 -15.69 15.15
C ALA A 166 -2.57 -16.28 13.80
N LEU A 167 -3.54 -15.64 13.14
CA LEU A 167 -4.18 -16.14 11.92
C LEU A 167 -3.53 -15.59 10.65
N CYS A 168 -3.14 -14.31 10.66
CA CYS A 168 -2.56 -13.62 9.51
C CYS A 168 -1.08 -14.00 9.28
N ASP A 169 -0.62 -13.83 8.04
CA ASP A 169 0.77 -14.14 7.64
C ASP A 169 1.79 -13.15 8.24
N ASP A 170 1.40 -11.89 8.43
CA ASP A 170 2.20 -10.88 9.14
C ASP A 170 1.31 -9.88 9.90
N VAL A 171 1.85 -9.26 10.95
CA VAL A 171 1.10 -8.39 11.87
C VAL A 171 1.94 -7.22 12.40
N LEU A 172 1.27 -6.07 12.53
CA LEU A 172 1.69 -4.95 13.37
C LEU A 172 0.73 -4.84 14.56
N ALA A 173 1.18 -5.30 15.72
CA ALA A 173 0.39 -5.34 16.95
C ALA A 173 0.80 -4.19 17.88
N VAL A 174 0.01 -3.12 17.88
CA VAL A 174 0.30 -1.91 18.65
C VAL A 174 0.20 -2.19 20.15
N PRO A 175 1.27 -1.97 20.94
CA PRO A 175 1.30 -2.29 22.37
C PRO A 175 0.60 -1.19 23.19
N SER A 176 -0.72 -1.08 23.05
CA SER A 176 -1.55 -0.15 23.81
C SER A 176 -2.80 -0.85 24.33
N ALA A 177 -3.20 -0.48 25.54
CA ALA A 177 -4.46 -0.92 26.15
C ALA A 177 -5.66 -0.06 25.73
N SER A 178 -5.42 1.08 25.07
CA SER A 178 -6.46 2.03 24.65
C SER A 178 -6.82 1.82 23.17
N GLY A 179 -8.06 1.41 22.90
CA GLY A 179 -8.54 1.25 21.53
C GLY A 179 -8.43 2.52 20.68
N SER A 180 -8.57 3.71 21.28
CA SER A 180 -8.40 4.99 20.57
C SER A 180 -6.95 5.27 20.21
N ALA A 181 -6.01 4.99 21.11
CA ALA A 181 -4.59 5.14 20.80
C ALA A 181 -4.17 4.13 19.72
N VAL A 182 -4.69 2.89 19.77
CA VAL A 182 -4.45 1.90 18.70
C VAL A 182 -4.97 2.41 17.34
N GLN A 183 -6.17 3.01 17.27
CA GLN A 183 -6.69 3.63 16.04
C GLN A 183 -5.80 4.76 15.52
N GLU A 184 -5.41 5.68 16.39
CA GLU A 184 -4.51 6.78 16.02
C GLU A 184 -3.17 6.26 15.46
N VAL A 185 -2.62 5.19 16.06
CA VAL A 185 -1.41 4.53 15.56
C VAL A 185 -1.67 3.78 14.25
N HIS A 186 -2.82 3.12 14.08
CA HIS A 186 -3.20 2.48 12.81
C HIS A 186 -3.26 3.51 11.68
N LEU A 187 -3.79 4.71 11.92
CA LEU A 187 -3.78 5.80 10.94
C LEU A 187 -2.35 6.22 10.56
N VAL A 188 -1.43 6.32 11.53
CA VAL A 188 -0.01 6.59 11.26
C VAL A 188 0.59 5.49 10.38
N VAL A 189 0.32 4.23 10.68
CA VAL A 189 0.79 3.10 9.87
C VAL A 189 0.17 3.12 8.47
N VAL A 190 -1.10 3.50 8.33
CA VAL A 190 -1.76 3.67 7.03
C VAL A 190 -1.03 4.72 6.17
N HIS A 191 -0.71 5.88 6.73
CA HIS A 191 0.05 6.91 6.00
C HIS A 191 1.48 6.47 5.69
N ALA A 192 2.15 5.81 6.63
CA ALA A 192 3.49 5.27 6.41
C ALA A 192 3.52 4.19 5.32
N LEU A 193 2.49 3.33 5.26
CA LEU A 193 2.33 2.33 4.21
C LEU A 193 2.12 3.00 2.84
N CYS A 194 1.29 4.03 2.76
CA CYS A 194 1.13 4.83 1.53
C CYS A 194 2.47 5.44 1.08
N ALA A 195 3.22 6.06 1.99
CA ALA A 195 4.51 6.66 1.68
C ALA A 195 5.55 5.63 1.19
N ALA A 196 5.65 4.48 1.87
CA ALA A 196 6.55 3.39 1.47
C ALA A 196 6.18 2.80 0.10
N LEU A 197 4.89 2.60 -0.15
CA LEU A 197 4.37 2.14 -1.42
C LEU A 197 4.68 3.14 -2.54
N ASP A 198 4.42 4.44 -2.33
CA ASP A 198 4.67 5.49 -3.32
C ASP A 198 6.16 5.60 -3.65
N ALA A 199 7.02 5.50 -2.65
CA ALA A 199 8.48 5.47 -2.84
C ALA A 199 8.91 4.28 -3.71
N ARG A 200 8.31 3.10 -3.51
CA ARG A 200 8.58 1.91 -4.34
C ARG A 200 8.08 2.10 -5.78
N VAL A 201 6.88 2.64 -5.96
CA VAL A 201 6.34 2.94 -7.30
C VAL A 201 7.26 3.90 -8.06
N ALA A 202 7.69 4.98 -7.42
CA ALA A 202 8.61 5.95 -8.01
C ALA A 202 9.95 5.30 -8.41
N ALA A 203 10.51 4.42 -7.56
CA ALA A 203 11.71 3.66 -7.89
C ALA A 203 11.51 2.74 -9.11
N ARG A 204 10.37 2.04 -9.20
CA ARG A 204 10.02 1.19 -10.36
C ARG A 204 9.93 1.99 -11.65
N ASP A 205 9.37 3.19 -11.61
CA ASP A 205 9.28 4.06 -12.78
C ASP A 205 10.65 4.54 -13.24
N GLN A 206 11.52 4.93 -12.31
CA GLN A 206 12.90 5.30 -12.61
C GLN A 206 13.69 4.13 -13.23
N GLU A 207 13.55 2.91 -12.69
CA GLU A 207 14.15 1.69 -13.25
C GLU A 207 13.69 1.46 -14.70
N ARG A 208 12.39 1.54 -14.96
CA ARG A 208 11.79 1.36 -16.29
C ARG A 208 12.28 2.39 -17.30
N ASP A 209 12.40 3.65 -16.89
CA ASP A 209 12.87 4.73 -17.77
C ASP A 209 14.36 4.56 -18.11
N GLN A 210 15.18 4.15 -17.14
CA GLN A 210 16.58 3.83 -17.37
C GLN A 210 16.74 2.64 -18.33
N GLU A 211 15.93 1.59 -18.20
CA GLU A 211 15.94 0.44 -19.12
C GLU A 211 15.55 0.85 -20.54
N ARG A 212 14.50 1.67 -20.69
CA ARG A 212 14.06 2.21 -21.98
C ARG A 212 15.15 3.03 -22.65
N GLU A 213 15.84 3.88 -21.91
CA GLU A 213 16.93 4.68 -22.49
C GLU A 213 18.13 3.80 -22.86
N ARG A 214 18.51 2.83 -22.02
CA ARG A 214 19.56 1.86 -22.35
C ARG A 214 19.23 1.06 -23.61
N ALA A 215 17.97 0.66 -23.79
CA ALA A 215 17.51 -0.02 -25.01
C ALA A 215 17.64 0.88 -26.25
N ARG A 216 17.20 2.14 -26.17
CA ARG A 216 17.33 3.14 -27.27
C ARG A 216 18.77 3.41 -27.66
N VAL A 217 19.69 3.51 -26.70
CA VAL A 217 21.12 3.71 -26.97
C VAL A 217 21.73 2.48 -27.65
N ARG A 218 21.38 1.26 -27.19
CA ARG A 218 21.83 0.01 -27.82
C ARG A 218 21.35 -0.13 -29.26
N GLU A 219 20.10 0.22 -29.53
CA GLU A 219 19.52 0.22 -30.87
C GLU A 219 20.24 1.20 -31.81
N ARG A 220 20.38 2.48 -31.41
CA ARG A 220 21.13 3.48 -32.19
C ARG A 220 22.59 3.07 -32.47
N THR A 221 23.23 2.40 -31.52
CA THR A 221 24.59 1.90 -31.69
C THR A 221 24.65 0.75 -32.70
N ARG A 222 23.68 -0.17 -32.66
CA ARG A 222 23.55 -1.27 -33.63
C ARG A 222 23.31 -0.73 -35.05
N GLU A 223 22.40 0.23 -35.22
CA GLU A 223 22.12 0.87 -36.50
C GLU A 223 23.36 1.54 -37.10
N ARG A 224 24.07 2.36 -36.31
CA ARG A 224 25.33 3.00 -36.73
C ARG A 224 26.41 1.97 -37.11
N THR A 225 26.46 0.85 -36.42
CA THR A 225 27.42 -0.23 -36.74
C THR A 225 27.04 -0.93 -38.04
N GLN A 226 25.76 -1.21 -38.26
CA GLN A 226 25.26 -1.80 -39.52
C GLN A 226 25.46 -0.87 -40.72
N GLU A 227 25.26 0.44 -40.54
CA GLU A 227 25.51 1.46 -41.58
C GLU A 227 27.00 1.54 -41.95
N LYS A 228 27.90 1.50 -40.95
CA LYS A 228 29.35 1.43 -41.18
C LYS A 228 29.77 0.14 -41.89
N VAL A 229 29.15 -0.99 -41.59
CA VAL A 229 29.45 -2.29 -42.22
C VAL A 229 28.95 -2.34 -43.66
N ARG A 230 27.82 -1.68 -43.98
CA ARG A 230 27.29 -1.65 -45.35
C ARG A 230 28.19 -0.88 -46.32
N GLY A 231 28.96 0.11 -45.84
CA GLY A 231 29.88 0.92 -46.66
C GLY A 231 29.17 1.66 -47.81
N PRO A 232 29.81 2.66 -48.45
CA PRO A 232 29.25 3.21 -49.68
C PRO A 232 29.28 2.13 -50.74
N ILE A 233 28.12 1.75 -51.29
CA ILE A 233 28.04 0.98 -52.53
C ILE A 233 28.77 1.83 -53.58
N ARG A 234 30.02 1.45 -53.88
CA ARG A 234 30.79 2.07 -54.96
C ARG A 234 30.14 1.65 -56.27
N ASP A 235 29.31 2.51 -56.83
CA ASP A 235 28.97 2.48 -58.26
C ASP A 235 30.27 2.60 -59.07
N LYS A 236 30.87 1.46 -59.40
CA LYS A 236 31.94 1.38 -60.38
C LYS A 236 31.33 1.65 -61.77
N VAL A 237 31.40 2.92 -62.16
CA VAL A 237 31.80 3.40 -63.50
C VAL A 237 31.63 2.38 -64.64
N ARG A 238 30.58 2.53 -65.45
CA ARG A 238 30.66 2.20 -66.89
C ARG A 238 31.29 3.41 -67.60
N GLY A 239 32.43 3.16 -68.24
CA GLY A 239 33.31 4.18 -68.82
C GLY A 239 32.81 4.83 -70.13
N PRO A 240 33.59 5.77 -70.68
CA PRO A 240 33.20 6.59 -71.83
C PRO A 240 33.72 6.03 -73.17
N ALA A 241 32.90 6.11 -74.23
CA ALA A 241 33.23 6.18 -75.67
C ALA A 241 31.97 5.79 -76.48
N ALA A 242 31.59 6.37 -77.62
CA ALA A 242 32.10 7.43 -78.47
C ALA A 242 31.02 7.84 -79.52
N GLY A 243 31.03 9.11 -79.95
CA GLY A 243 30.88 9.54 -81.36
C GLY A 243 29.55 9.45 -82.14
N SER A 244 28.88 10.63 -82.29
CA SER A 244 28.35 11.27 -83.53
C SER A 244 27.27 10.62 -84.43
N PRO A 245 26.60 11.36 -85.35
CA PRO A 245 25.90 12.65 -85.23
C PRO A 245 24.46 12.64 -85.83
N ALA A 246 23.72 13.74 -85.58
CA ALA A 246 22.70 14.41 -86.41
C ALA A 246 21.72 13.61 -87.30
N ALA A 247 20.41 13.84 -87.12
CA ALA A 247 19.50 14.32 -88.18
C ALA A 247 18.05 14.50 -87.66
N GLY A 248 17.40 15.57 -88.10
CA GLY A 248 16.00 15.46 -88.51
C GLY A 248 14.98 16.34 -87.80
N ALA A 249 14.70 17.48 -88.42
CA ALA A 249 13.49 18.27 -88.25
C ALA A 249 12.20 17.44 -88.35
N ARG A 250 11.13 17.84 -87.65
CA ARG A 250 9.88 18.36 -88.23
C ARG A 250 8.78 18.53 -87.17
N ARG A 251 8.21 19.75 -87.20
CA ARG A 251 6.84 20.21 -86.89
C ARG A 251 6.35 20.13 -85.45
#